data_AF-A0A9P0MKW5-F1
#
_entry.id   AF-A0A9P0MKW5-F1
#
_cell.length_a   1.000
_cell.length_b   1.000
_cell.length_c   1.000
_cell.angle_alpha   90.00
_cell.angle_beta   90.00
_cell.angle_gamma   90.00
#
_symmetry.space_group_name_H-M   'P 1'
#
loop_
_entity.id
_entity.type
_entity.pdbx_description
1 polymer ?
#
loop_
_entity_poly.entity_id
_entity_poly.type
_entity_poly.pdbx_seq_one_letter_code
_entity_poly.pdbx_strand_id
1 'polypeptide(L)'
;MTTTLMQYQYRLVIRTSELQTLRGAVLEDAIPNIKPSTNPKSMHSKEVLEYVAPEVQQSCLRLGVHNQQTTDLILKLDEQGLTNHYKVGIMYCKAGQNTEEEMYNNEEAGPAFTEFLETIGKKFDYTVSISTELDWITKPILLVCIPSTHNTRTAR
;
A
#
# COMPACT_ATOMS: atom_id res chain seq x y z
N MET A 1 -25.59 -42.06 2.42
CA MET A 1 -25.94 -40.82 3.16
C MET A 1 -24.63 -40.09 3.42
N THR A 2 -24.24 -39.18 2.54
CA THR A 2 -23.05 -38.34 2.73
C THR A 2 -23.42 -37.21 3.67
N THR A 3 -23.05 -37.36 4.95
CA THR A 3 -23.16 -36.30 5.95
C THR A 3 -22.24 -35.17 5.51
N THR A 4 -22.81 -34.06 5.04
CA THR A 4 -22.04 -32.85 4.74
C THR A 4 -21.41 -32.35 6.04
N LEU A 5 -20.13 -32.65 6.26
CA LEU A 5 -19.39 -32.09 7.39
C LEU A 5 -19.35 -30.58 7.17
N MET A 6 -19.86 -29.81 8.15
CA MET A 6 -19.71 -28.35 8.14
C MET A 6 -18.21 -28.04 8.21
N GLN A 7 -17.62 -27.64 7.09
CA GLN A 7 -16.22 -27.26 7.02
C GLN A 7 -16.10 -25.79 7.42
N TYR A 8 -15.52 -25.53 8.59
CA TYR A 8 -15.28 -24.16 9.03
C TYR A 8 -14.01 -23.61 8.37
N GLN A 9 -14.08 -22.35 7.94
CA GLN A 9 -12.94 -21.61 7.41
C GLN A 9 -12.64 -20.45 8.36
N TYR A 10 -11.47 -20.48 8.98
CA TYR A 10 -10.98 -19.42 9.84
C TYR A 10 -10.27 -18.37 9.00
N ARG A 11 -10.68 -17.10 9.11
CA ARG A 11 -10.01 -15.97 8.47
C ARG A 11 -9.25 -15.18 9.53
N LEU A 12 -7.95 -14.98 9.32
CA LEU A 12 -7.07 -14.34 10.29
C LEU A 12 -6.42 -13.10 9.69
N VAL A 13 -6.30 -12.08 10.53
CA VAL A 13 -5.53 -10.86 10.27
C VAL A 13 -4.67 -10.62 11.51
N ILE A 14 -3.37 -10.82 11.38
CA ILE A 14 -2.40 -10.69 12.46
C ILE A 14 -1.52 -9.48 12.17
N ARG A 15 -1.53 -8.51 13.09
CA ARG A 15 -0.72 -7.28 13.03
C ARG A 15 0.30 -7.35 14.14
N THR A 16 1.58 -7.25 13.78
CA THR A 16 2.68 -7.10 14.73
C THR A 16 3.25 -5.68 14.60
N SER A 17 4.30 -5.36 15.34
CA SER A 17 5.05 -4.11 15.14
C SER A 17 5.83 -4.09 13.82
N GLU A 18 5.87 -5.19 13.07
CA GLU A 18 6.51 -5.26 11.76
C GLU A 18 5.59 -4.68 10.67
N LEU A 19 6.20 -4.23 9.57
CA LEU A 19 5.47 -3.55 8.49
C LEU A 19 4.49 -4.45 7.72
N GLN A 20 4.61 -5.78 7.81
CA GLN A 20 3.77 -6.71 7.05
C GLN A 20 2.66 -7.29 7.93
N THR A 21 1.41 -6.99 7.58
CA THR A 21 0.25 -7.66 8.19
C THR A 21 0.07 -9.04 7.59
N LEU A 22 0.09 -10.09 8.41
CA LEU A 22 -0.21 -11.44 7.96
C LEU A 22 -1.73 -11.59 7.80
N ARG A 23 -2.19 -11.89 6.60
CA ARG A 23 -3.60 -12.13 6.27
C ARG A 23 -3.74 -13.48 5.61
N GLY A 24 -4.67 -14.29 6.10
CA GLY A 24 -4.84 -15.64 5.58
C GLY A 24 -6.18 -16.26 5.94
N ALA A 25 -6.41 -17.42 5.35
CA ALA A 25 -7.51 -18.29 5.73
C ALA A 25 -7.01 -19.73 5.83
N VAL A 26 -7.51 -20.44 6.84
CA VAL A 26 -7.20 -21.85 7.08
C VAL A 26 -8.50 -22.61 7.28
N LEU A 27 -8.60 -23.77 6.63
CA LEU A 27 -9.72 -24.68 6.80
C LEU A 27 -9.51 -25.48 8.10
N GLU A 28 -10.59 -25.80 8.79
CA GLU A 28 -10.52 -26.50 10.07
C GLU A 28 -9.82 -27.87 9.99
N ASP A 29 -10.00 -28.59 8.88
CA ASP A 29 -9.40 -29.90 8.62
C ASP A 29 -7.90 -29.83 8.30
N ALA A 30 -7.37 -28.65 7.96
CA ALA A 30 -5.94 -28.45 7.76
C ALA A 30 -5.16 -28.33 9.08
N ILE A 31 -5.84 -28.25 10.24
CA ILE A 31 -5.21 -28.03 11.54
C ILE A 31 -5.08 -29.36 12.29
N PRO A 32 -3.85 -29.85 12.53
CA PRO A 32 -3.62 -31.23 12.98
C PRO A 32 -4.15 -31.57 14.39
N ASN A 33 -4.42 -30.57 15.24
CA ASN A 33 -4.80 -30.76 16.65
C ASN A 33 -6.27 -30.41 16.97
N ILE A 34 -7.09 -30.07 15.98
CA ILE A 34 -8.52 -29.76 16.23
C ILE A 34 -9.31 -31.06 16.27
N LYS A 35 -9.95 -31.34 17.42
CA LYS A 35 -10.94 -32.42 17.51
C LYS A 35 -12.21 -31.96 16.77
N PRO A 36 -12.79 -32.76 15.87
CA PRO A 36 -14.08 -32.44 15.26
C PRO A 36 -15.12 -32.23 16.36
N SER A 37 -15.48 -30.98 16.60
CA SER A 37 -16.48 -30.64 17.60
C SER A 37 -17.86 -30.82 16.99
N THR A 38 -18.72 -31.57 17.66
CA THR A 38 -20.15 -31.64 17.33
C THR A 38 -20.90 -30.37 17.74
N ASN A 39 -20.22 -29.43 18.40
CA ASN A 39 -20.80 -28.21 18.93
C ASN A 39 -20.42 -27.02 18.04
N PRO A 40 -21.35 -26.49 17.22
CA PRO A 40 -21.06 -25.43 16.24
C PRO A 40 -20.65 -24.07 16.84
N LYS A 41 -20.51 -24.00 18.17
CA LYS A 41 -20.10 -22.81 18.94
C LYS A 41 -18.69 -22.89 19.53
N SER A 42 -18.02 -24.06 19.50
CA SER A 42 -16.64 -24.14 20.00
C SER A 42 -15.68 -23.64 18.92
N MET A 43 -15.25 -22.38 19.04
CA MET A 43 -14.19 -21.86 18.18
C MET A 43 -12.82 -22.25 18.73
N HIS A 44 -12.01 -22.93 17.92
CA HIS A 44 -10.65 -23.38 18.27
C HIS A 44 -9.60 -22.28 18.02
N SER A 45 -9.87 -21.06 18.49
CA SER A 45 -9.05 -19.89 18.16
C SER A 45 -7.60 -20.00 18.66
N LYS A 46 -7.33 -20.80 19.70
CA LYS A 46 -5.99 -21.02 20.25
C LYS A 46 -5.16 -21.93 19.34
N GLU A 47 -5.74 -23.07 18.96
CA GLU A 47 -5.12 -24.05 18.09
C GLU A 47 -4.88 -23.49 16.69
N VAL A 48 -5.85 -22.72 16.17
CA VAL A 48 -5.70 -22.00 14.90
C VAL A 48 -4.55 -20.98 14.98
N LEU A 49 -4.46 -20.22 16.08
CA LEU A 49 -3.40 -19.21 16.23
C LEU A 49 -2.01 -19.85 16.38
N GLU A 50 -1.89 -20.91 17.17
CA GLU A 50 -0.64 -21.66 17.36
C GLU A 50 -0.16 -22.29 16.04
N TYR A 51 -1.08 -22.74 15.19
CA TYR A 51 -0.76 -23.27 13.87
C TYR A 51 -0.33 -22.17 12.88
N VAL A 52 -1.05 -21.04 12.85
CA VAL A 52 -0.83 -19.97 11.85
C VAL A 52 0.32 -19.03 12.21
N ALA A 53 0.52 -18.76 13.50
CA ALA A 53 1.52 -17.81 14.01
C ALA A 53 2.09 -18.31 15.36
N PRO A 54 2.89 -19.38 15.37
CA PRO A 54 3.45 -19.99 16.59
C PRO A 54 4.34 -19.03 17.40
N GLU A 55 4.90 -17.99 16.75
CA GLU A 55 5.69 -16.94 17.39
C GLU A 55 4.86 -16.01 18.31
N VAL A 56 3.53 -15.99 18.16
CA VAL A 56 2.64 -15.15 18.96
C VAL A 56 2.30 -15.86 20.28
N GLN A 57 2.81 -15.32 21.38
CA GLN A 57 2.52 -15.85 22.72
C GLN A 57 1.06 -15.58 23.12
N GLN A 58 0.27 -16.63 23.34
CA GLN A 58 -1.14 -16.47 23.74
C GLN A 58 -1.33 -15.76 25.10
N SER A 59 -0.34 -15.83 25.98
CA SER A 59 -0.36 -15.21 27.31
C SER A 59 -0.42 -13.69 27.28
N CYS A 60 0.06 -13.06 26.20
CA CYS A 60 0.02 -11.60 26.06
C CYS A 60 -1.24 -11.09 25.36
N LEU A 61 -2.10 -11.98 24.86
CA LEU A 61 -3.32 -11.61 24.14
C LEU A 61 -4.42 -11.24 25.12
N ARG A 62 -5.16 -10.18 24.78
CA ARG A 62 -6.38 -9.78 25.48
C ARG A 62 -7.53 -9.77 24.49
N LEU A 63 -8.70 -10.18 24.95
CA LEU A 63 -9.91 -10.11 24.14
C LEU A 63 -10.19 -8.66 23.77
N GLY A 64 -10.27 -8.38 22.47
CA GLY A 64 -10.62 -7.06 21.96
C GLY A 64 -12.04 -6.66 22.35
N VAL A 65 -12.25 -5.36 22.54
CA VAL A 65 -13.59 -4.82 22.78
C VAL A 65 -14.34 -4.76 21.45
N HIS A 66 -15.53 -5.36 21.40
CA HIS A 66 -16.36 -5.31 20.19
C HIS A 66 -17.28 -4.08 20.23
N ASN A 67 -16.77 -2.93 19.79
CA ASN A 67 -17.55 -1.70 19.62
C ASN A 67 -17.13 -0.94 18.35
N GLN A 68 -17.94 0.05 17.95
CA GLN A 68 -17.68 0.83 16.73
C GLN A 68 -16.35 1.59 16.80
N GLN A 69 -16.01 2.16 17.96
CA GLN A 69 -14.78 2.93 18.14
C GLN A 69 -13.52 2.08 17.91
N THR A 70 -13.52 0.83 18.37
CA THR A 70 -12.42 -0.13 18.15
C THR A 70 -12.32 -0.49 16.67
N THR A 71 -13.46 -0.70 15.99
CA THR A 71 -13.47 -0.94 14.54
C THR A 71 -12.90 0.25 13.76
N ASP A 72 -13.30 1.48 14.10
CA ASP A 72 -12.82 2.70 13.45
C ASP A 72 -11.32 2.91 13.67
N LEU A 73 -10.81 2.59 14.87
CA LEU A 73 -9.39 2.69 15.17
C LEU A 73 -8.56 1.66 14.38
N ILE A 74 -9.05 0.42 14.27
CA ILE A 74 -8.40 -0.63 13.45
C ILE A 74 -8.40 -0.23 11.98
N LEU A 75 -9.48 0.37 11.48
CA LEU A 75 -9.55 0.87 10.10
C LEU A 75 -8.52 1.98 9.87
N LYS A 76 -8.44 2.97 10.76
CA LYS A 76 -7.44 4.04 10.68
C LYS A 76 -6.01 3.51 10.72
N LEU A 77 -5.73 2.49 11.52
CA LEU A 77 -4.43 1.82 11.55
C LEU A 77 -4.09 1.15 10.20
N ASP A 78 -5.06 0.49 9.57
CA ASP A 78 -4.86 -0.09 8.23
C ASP A 78 -4.66 1.00 7.17
N GLU A 79 -5.36 2.13 7.29
CA GLU A 79 -5.24 3.27 6.37
C GLU A 79 -3.90 4.00 6.47
N GLN A 80 -3.24 4.01 7.64
CA GLN A 80 -1.91 4.61 7.80
C GLN A 80 -0.84 3.97 6.89
N GLY A 81 -1.02 2.71 6.52
CA GLY A 81 -0.16 2.03 5.55
C GLY A 81 -0.41 2.43 4.10
N LEU A 82 -1.48 3.18 3.82
CA LEU A 82 -1.88 3.58 2.48
C LEU A 82 -1.37 4.99 2.16
N THR A 83 -0.66 5.11 1.03
CA THR A 83 -0.31 6.41 0.47
C THR A 83 -1.26 6.73 -0.67
N ASN A 84 -2.13 7.74 -0.46
CA ASN A 84 -3.06 8.22 -1.50
C ASN A 84 -2.50 9.42 -2.29
N HIS A 85 -1.37 9.97 -1.84
CA HIS A 85 -0.73 11.14 -2.42
C HIS A 85 0.68 10.81 -2.85
N TYR A 86 0.94 10.96 -4.15
CA TYR A 86 2.24 10.70 -4.75
C TYR A 86 2.83 12.01 -5.29
N LYS A 87 4.16 12.12 -5.19
CA LYS A 87 4.92 13.22 -5.77
C LYS A 87 5.83 12.66 -6.84
N VAL A 88 5.69 13.20 -8.05
CA VAL A 88 6.55 12.87 -9.18
C VAL A 88 7.19 14.17 -9.63
N GLY A 89 8.53 14.19 -9.62
CA GLY A 89 9.31 15.27 -10.20
C GLY A 89 9.52 15.00 -11.68
N ILE A 90 9.29 15.99 -12.52
CA ILE A 90 9.47 15.87 -13.97
C ILE A 90 10.58 16.84 -14.36
N MET A 91 11.60 16.32 -15.03
CA MET A 91 12.76 17.08 -15.45
C MET A 91 12.93 16.98 -16.97
N TYR A 92 12.99 18.13 -17.63
CA TYR A 92 13.18 18.22 -19.08
C TYR A 92 14.67 18.20 -19.41
N CYS A 93 15.06 17.30 -20.31
CA CYS A 93 16.44 17.18 -20.80
C CYS A 93 16.50 17.56 -22.28
N LYS A 94 17.18 18.67 -22.59
CA LYS A 94 17.44 19.07 -23.97
C LYS A 94 18.52 18.20 -24.59
N ALA A 95 18.49 18.10 -25.91
CA ALA A 95 19.52 17.37 -26.65
C ALA A 95 20.91 17.93 -26.32
N GLY A 96 21.85 17.03 -26.00
CA GLY A 96 23.22 17.38 -25.63
C GLY A 96 23.43 17.69 -24.15
N GLN A 97 22.37 17.84 -23.34
CA GLN A 97 22.49 17.97 -21.89
C GLN A 97 22.76 16.61 -21.25
N ASN A 98 23.65 16.57 -20.26
CA ASN A 98 23.97 15.34 -19.53
C ASN A 98 24.19 15.54 -18.03
N THR A 99 24.08 16.78 -17.54
CA THR A 99 24.17 17.10 -16.11
C THR A 99 22.82 17.59 -15.57
N GLU A 100 22.56 17.33 -14.29
CA GLU A 100 21.34 17.82 -13.62
C GLU A 100 21.29 19.34 -13.59
N GLU A 101 22.44 20.00 -13.37
CA GLU A 101 22.56 21.46 -13.35
C GLU A 101 22.08 22.09 -14.68
N GLU A 102 22.49 21.54 -15.83
CA GLU A 102 22.02 21.99 -17.13
C GLU A 102 20.50 21.82 -17.29
N MET A 103 19.95 20.72 -16.79
CA MET A 103 18.52 20.43 -16.89
C MET A 103 17.68 21.35 -15.99
N TYR A 104 18.17 21.69 -14.80
CA TYR A 104 17.52 22.64 -13.88
C TYR A 104 17.57 24.09 -14.39
N ASN A 105 18.58 24.45 -15.18
CA ASN A 105 18.73 25.79 -15.76
C ASN A 105 17.95 25.98 -17.08
N ASN A 106 17.08 25.04 -17.46
CA ASN A 106 16.24 25.19 -18.64
C ASN A 106 15.16 26.28 -18.43
N GLU A 107 15.29 27.43 -19.11
CA GLU A 107 14.28 28.51 -19.09
C GLU A 107 13.08 28.25 -20.02
N GLU A 108 13.31 27.47 -21.09
CA GLU A 108 12.32 27.14 -22.11
C GLU A 108 12.23 25.63 -22.33
N ALA A 109 11.02 25.14 -22.62
CA ALA A 109 10.76 23.75 -22.99
C ALA A 109 10.11 23.63 -24.38
N GLY A 110 10.37 22.52 -25.07
CA GLY A 110 9.81 22.27 -26.40
C GLY A 110 8.31 21.92 -26.40
N PRO A 111 7.62 22.04 -27.55
CA PRO A 111 6.17 21.83 -27.64
C PRO A 111 5.73 20.43 -27.23
N ALA A 112 6.52 19.39 -27.55
CA ALA A 112 6.23 18.00 -27.16
C ALA A 112 6.25 17.81 -25.63
N PHE A 113 7.11 18.54 -24.91
CA PHE A 113 7.15 18.48 -23.45
C PHE A 113 5.92 19.17 -22.83
N THR A 114 5.50 20.32 -23.39
CA THR A 114 4.28 21.00 -22.96
C THR A 114 3.03 20.13 -23.19
N GLU A 115 2.90 19.52 -24.37
CA GLU A 115 1.81 18.59 -24.69
C GLU A 115 1.80 17.39 -23.71
N PHE A 116 2.98 16.86 -23.39
CA PHE A 116 3.11 15.81 -22.39
C PHE A 116 2.58 16.28 -21.02
N LEU A 117 3.00 17.47 -20.54
CA LEU A 117 2.55 18.02 -19.26
C LEU A 117 1.03 18.23 -19.21
N GLU A 118 0.44 18.72 -20.30
CA GLU A 118 -1.02 18.90 -20.43
C GLU A 118 -1.78 17.57 -20.47
N THR A 119 -1.15 16.51 -20.99
CA THR A 119 -1.73 15.18 -21.05
C THR A 119 -1.73 14.49 -19.68
N ILE A 120 -0.67 14.63 -18.90
CA ILE A 120 -0.55 13.95 -17.60
C ILE A 120 -1.30 14.66 -16.47
N GLY A 121 -1.71 15.92 -16.66
CA GLY A 121 -2.40 16.65 -15.61
C GLY A 121 -2.76 18.08 -15.96
N LYS A 122 -3.45 18.71 -15.02
CA LYS A 122 -3.84 20.12 -15.10
C LYS A 122 -2.79 20.98 -14.39
N LYS A 123 -2.36 22.06 -15.03
CA LYS A 123 -1.55 23.10 -14.39
C LYS A 123 -2.42 23.89 -13.40
N PHE A 124 -1.93 24.05 -12.18
CA PHE A 124 -2.56 24.88 -11.15
C PHE A 124 -1.65 26.05 -10.81
N ASP A 125 -2.23 27.24 -10.66
CA ASP A 125 -1.53 28.36 -10.06
C ASP A 125 -1.54 28.18 -8.55
N TYR A 126 -0.37 27.96 -7.95
CA TYR A 126 -0.26 27.76 -6.51
C TYR A 126 -0.38 29.11 -5.79
N THR A 127 -1.60 29.51 -5.41
CA THR A 127 -1.78 30.42 -4.28
C THR A 127 -1.54 29.60 -3.02
N VAL A 128 -0.45 29.89 -2.30
CA VAL A 128 0.00 29.16 -1.11
C VAL A 128 -1.16 28.99 -0.13
N SER A 129 -1.75 27.79 -0.15
CA SER A 129 -2.69 27.33 0.86
C SER A 129 -1.87 26.47 1.80
N ILE A 130 -1.59 26.99 2.99
CA ILE A 130 -0.80 26.31 3.99
C ILE A 130 -1.65 25.14 4.50
N SER A 131 -1.42 23.95 3.94
CA SER A 131 -1.99 22.71 4.48
C SER A 131 -1.21 22.35 5.74
N THR A 132 -1.93 22.11 6.84
CA THR A 132 -1.37 21.72 8.14
C THR A 132 -0.93 20.26 8.20
N GLU A 133 -1.14 19.47 7.14
CA GLU A 133 -0.57 18.12 7.05
C GLU A 133 0.93 18.23 6.74
N LEU A 134 1.78 17.85 7.69
CA LEU A 134 3.24 17.75 7.49
C LEU A 134 3.65 16.48 6.70
N ASP A 135 2.68 15.63 6.38
CA ASP A 135 2.89 14.27 5.84
C ASP A 135 3.26 14.25 4.35
N TRP A 136 3.03 15.36 3.62
CA TRP A 136 3.43 15.45 2.21
C TRP A 136 4.94 15.67 2.06
N ILE A 137 5.63 16.26 3.04
CA ILE A 137 7.02 16.74 2.88
C ILE A 137 8.04 15.58 2.83
N THR A 138 7.77 14.47 3.51
CA THR A 138 8.74 13.37 3.71
C THR A 138 8.64 12.24 2.68
N LYS A 139 7.69 12.29 1.73
CA LYS A 139 7.49 11.22 0.76
C LYS A 139 8.53 11.26 -0.36
N PRO A 140 9.07 10.10 -0.79
CA PRO A 140 10.07 10.04 -1.85
C PRO A 140 9.50 10.62 -3.14
N ILE A 141 10.27 11.49 -3.79
CA ILE A 141 9.93 12.05 -5.10
C ILE A 141 10.53 11.13 -6.15
N LEU A 142 9.69 10.55 -7.01
CA LEU A 142 10.18 9.85 -8.19
C LEU A 142 10.54 10.89 -9.25
N LEU A 143 11.82 11.00 -9.60
CA LEU A 143 12.29 11.91 -10.65
C LEU A 143 12.27 11.20 -12.01
N VAL A 144 11.51 11.75 -12.96
CA VAL A 144 11.42 11.25 -14.34
C VAL A 144 12.08 12.27 -15.26
N CYS A 145 13.12 11.84 -15.97
CA CYS A 145 13.80 12.63 -16.98
C CYS A 145 13.19 12.37 -18.36
N ILE A 146 12.80 13.42 -19.08
CA ILE A 146 12.17 13.33 -20.40
C ILE A 146 13.09 13.95 -21.44
N PRO A 147 13.58 13.16 -22.43
CA PRO A 147 14.45 13.67 -23.48
C PRO A 147 13.68 14.49 -24.51
N SER A 148 14.30 15.55 -25.00
CA SER A 148 13.77 16.36 -26.09
C SER A 148 13.75 15.60 -27.41
N THR A 149 12.57 15.41 -27.98
CA THR A 149 12.39 14.85 -29.32
C THR A 149 12.54 15.95 -30.36
N HIS A 150 13.77 16.31 -30.73
CA HIS A 150 13.97 17.06 -31.97
C HIS A 150 13.77 16.11 -33.15
N ASN A 151 12.85 16.49 -34.03
CA ASN A 151 12.58 15.87 -35.33
C ASN A 151 13.86 15.40 -36.03
N THR A 152 14.17 14.11 -35.90
CA THR A 152 15.12 13.39 -36.75
C THR A 152 14.35 12.30 -37.49
N ARG A 153 13.59 12.73 -38.51
CA ARG A 153 13.62 11.96 -39.76
C ARG A 153 15.10 11.92 -40.19
N THR A 154 15.59 10.71 -40.47
CA THR A 154 17.00 10.29 -40.78
C THR A 154 17.91 10.19 -39.53
N ALA A 155 18.56 9.07 -39.23
CA ALA A 155 19.10 8.01 -40.09
C ALA A 155 19.19 6.62 -39.43
N ARG A 156 18.86 5.60 -40.26
CA ARG A 156 19.20 4.16 -40.23
C ARG A 156 18.79 3.30 -39.05
#